data_AF-A0A6B3EIJ2-F1
#
_entry.id   AF-A0A6B3EIJ2-F1
#
_cell.length_a   1.000
_cell.length_b   1.000
_cell.length_c   1.000
_cell.angle_alpha   90.00
_cell.angle_beta   90.00
_cell.angle_gamma   90.00
#
_symmetry.space_group_name_H-M   'P 1'
#
loop_
_entity.id
_entity.type
_entity.pdbx_description
1 polymer ?
#
loop_
_entity_poly.entity_id
_entity_poly.type
_entity_poly.pdbx_seq_one_letter_code
_entity_poly.pdbx_strand_id
1 'polypeptide(L)' 'HMTVISAREELVAFYERRGYRRTGVLTPFPYDDERFGLPQRPGLAFELLIKPLV' A
#
# COMPACT_ATOMS: atom_id res chain seq x y z
N HIS A 1 -10.31 -1.63 6.09
CA HIS A 1 -8.95 -1.99 5.63
C HIS A 1 -8.51 -0.99 4.57
N MET A 2 -7.25 -0.98 4.17
CA MET A 2 -6.70 -0.04 3.19
C MET A 2 -5.52 -0.68 2.45
N THR A 3 -5.35 -0.36 1.17
CA THR A 3 -4.17 -0.75 0.40
C THR A 3 -3.28 0.45 0.14
N VAL A 4 -1.96 0.28 0.25
CA VAL A 4 -0.97 1.34 0.01
C VAL A 4 0.18 0.78 -0.82
N ILE A 5 0.82 1.60 -1.67
CA ILE A 5 2.01 1.16 -2.40
C ILE A 5 3.09 0.78 -1.38
N SER A 6 3.53 -0.48 -1.39
CA SER A 6 4.43 -1.06 -0.37
C SER A 6 5.75 -0.30 -0.25
N ALA A 7 6.23 0.23 -1.37
CA ALA A 7 7.47 0.98 -1.45
C ALA A 7 7.33 2.48 -1.08
N ARG A 8 6.19 2.91 -0.52
CA ARG A 8 5.97 4.23 0.11
C ARG A 8 6.15 4.11 1.63
N GLU A 9 7.36 3.82 2.07
CA GLU A 9 7.65 3.49 3.48
C GLU A 9 7.22 4.57 4.48
N GLU A 10 7.42 5.85 4.16
CA GLU A 10 7.00 6.96 5.03
C GLU A 10 5.48 7.01 5.22
N LEU A 11 4.72 6.75 4.17
CA LEU A 11 3.26 6.72 4.21
C LEU A 11 2.78 5.50 4.99
N VAL A 12 3.43 4.35 4.82
CA VAL A 12 3.14 3.16 5.63
C VAL A 12 3.37 3.46 7.12
N ALA A 13 4.53 4.02 7.47
CA ALA A 13 4.86 4.37 8.85
C ALA A 13 3.86 5.40 9.43
N PHE A 14 3.37 6.33 8.61
CA PHE A 14 2.31 7.27 9.01
C PHE A 14 1.02 6.56 9.41
N TYR A 15 0.63 5.50 8.69
CA TYR A 15 -0.56 4.71 9.01
C TYR A 15 -0.34 3.76 10.18
N GLU A 16 0.85 3.19 10.33
CA GLU A 16 1.22 2.37 11.50
C GLU A 16 1.06 3.16 12.80
N ARG A 17 1.54 4.40 12.84
CA ARG A 17 1.35 5.31 13.99
C ARG A 17 -0.13 5.60 14.30
N ARG A 18 -1.04 5.44 13.32
CA ARG A 18 -2.49 5.62 13.47
C ARG A 18 -3.24 4.34 13.83
N GLY A 19 -2.51 3.27 14.15
CA GLY A 19 -3.05 1.99 14.57
C GLY A 19 -3.34 1.01 13.42
N TYR A 20 -2.91 1.31 12.20
CA TYR A 20 -2.88 0.31 11.14
C TYR A 20 -1.73 -0.67 11.36
N ARG A 21 -1.85 -1.89 10.85
CA ARG A 21 -0.82 -2.92 10.84
C ARG A 21 -0.68 -3.47 9.43
N ARG A 22 0.56 -3.65 9.00
CA ARG A 22 0.90 -4.43 7.80
C ARG A 22 0.38 -5.86 7.95
N THR A 23 -0.22 -6.38 6.89
CA THR A 23 -0.63 -7.80 6.84
C THR A 23 0.37 -8.67 6.09
N GLY A 24 1.32 -8.08 5.34
CA GLY A 24 2.19 -8.79 4.42
C GLY A 24 1.48 -9.29 3.15
N VAL A 25 0.16 -9.11 3.02
CA VAL A 25 -0.59 -9.47 1.81
C VAL A 25 -0.31 -8.41 0.75
N LEU A 26 0.33 -8.85 -0.34
CA LEU A 26 0.70 -8.01 -1.48
C LEU A 26 -0.19 -8.33 -2.69
N THR A 27 -0.57 -7.28 -3.43
CA THR A 27 -1.21 -7.39 -4.74
C THR A 27 -0.40 -6.61 -5.77
N PRO A 28 -0.23 -7.11 -7.01
CA PRO A 28 0.51 -6.41 -8.04
C PRO A 28 -0.10 -5.03 -8.33
N PHE A 29 0.75 -4.04 -8.58
CA PHE A 29 0.29 -2.75 -9.09
C PHE A 29 -0.19 -2.91 -10.56
N PRO A 30 -1.35 -2.35 -10.94
CA PRO A 30 -1.85 -2.43 -12.31
C PRO A 30 -1.10 -1.43 -13.20
N TYR A 31 -0.13 -1.94 -13.96
CA TYR A 31 0.70 -1.12 -14.86
C TYR A 31 -0.05 -0.66 -16.11
N ASP A 32 -1.14 -1.32 -16.45
CA ASP A 32 -1.99 -1.11 -17.63
C ASP A 32 -3.23 -0.25 -17.33
N ASP A 33 -3.43 0.18 -16.08
CA ASP A 33 -4.58 0.99 -15.67
C ASP A 33 -4.18 2.45 -15.43
N GLU A 34 -4.49 3.30 -16.42
CA GLU A 34 -4.14 4.73 -16.43
C GLU A 34 -4.75 5.53 -15.25
N ARG A 35 -5.78 4.99 -14.57
CA ARG A 35 -6.39 5.65 -13.39
C ARG A 35 -5.42 5.78 -12.21
N PHE A 36 -4.37 4.97 -12.19
CA PHE A 36 -3.35 4.99 -11.14
C PHE A 36 -2.16 5.90 -11.46
N GLY A 37 -2.18 6.55 -12.64
CA GLY A 37 -1.10 7.38 -13.14
C GLY A 37 0.07 6.56 -13.69
N LEU A 38 1.09 7.27 -14.20
CA LEU A 38 2.25 6.63 -14.81
C LEU A 38 3.25 6.16 -13.73
N PRO A 39 3.55 4.85 -13.65
CA PRO A 39 4.50 4.34 -12.68
C PRO A 39 5.93 4.76 -13.05
N GLN A 40 6.63 5.39 -12.11
CA GLN A 40 8.02 5.84 -12.30
C GLN A 40 9.07 4.76 -12.04
N ARG A 41 8.66 3.58 -11.55
CA ARG A 41 9.55 2.44 -11.28
C ARG A 41 8.85 1.09 -11.48
N PRO A 42 9.57 0.03 -11.86
CA PRO A 42 9.04 -1.32 -11.92
C PRO A 42 8.87 -1.93 -10.51
N GLY A 43 8.17 -3.07 -10.43
CA GLY A 43 8.03 -3.86 -9.20
C GLY A 43 7.14 -3.25 -8.11
N LEU A 44 6.22 -2.33 -8.47
CA LEU A 44 5.26 -1.79 -7.53
C LEU A 44 4.23 -2.86 -7.14
N ALA A 45 3.87 -2.85 -5.86
CA ALA A 45 2.79 -3.66 -5.30
C ALA A 45 2.01 -2.82 -4.28
N PHE A 46 0.74 -3.15 -4.11
CA PHE A 46 -0.04 -2.69 -2.98
C PHE A 46 0.10 -3.67 -1.83
N GLU A 47 0.32 -3.17 -0.62
CA GLU A 47 0.23 -3.93 0.62
C GLU A 47 -1.08 -3.62 1.34
N LEU A 48 -1.75 -4.65 1.84
CA LEU A 48 -2.94 -4.52 2.67
C LEU A 48 -2.57 -4.16 4.11
N LEU A 49 -3.15 -3.07 4.58
CA LEU A 49 -3.09 -2.60 5.96
C LEU A 49 -4.46 -2.74 6.62
N ILE A 50 -4.46 -3.24 7.85
CA ILE A 50 -5.68 -3.37 8.67
C ILE A 50 -5.56 -2.51 9.91
N LYS A 51 -6.64 -1.83 10.30
CA LYS A 51 -6.75 -1.18 11.60
C LYS A 51 -7.78 -1.96 12.42
N PRO A 52 -7.35 -2.72 13.44
CA PRO A 52 -8.28 -3.38 14.34
C PRO A 52 -9.13 -2.31 15.04
N LEU A 53 -10.45 -2.47 14.97
CA LEU A 53 -11.37 -1.71 15.81
C LEU A 53 -11.49 -2.52 17.11
N VAL A 54 -10.81 -2.05 18.14
CA VAL A 54 -11.06 -2.49 19.53
C VAL A 54 -12.17 -1.65 20.13
#